data_AF-A0A352R2D5-F1
#
_entry.id   AF-A0A352R2D5-F1
#
_cell.length_a   1.000
_cell.length_b   1.000
_cell.length_c   1.000
_cell.angle_alpha   90.00
_cell.angle_beta   90.00
_cell.angle_gamma   90.00
#
_symmetry.space_group_name_H-M   'P 1'
#
loop_
_entity.id
_entity.type
_entity.pdbx_description
1 polymer ?
#
loop_
_entity_poly.entity_id
_entity_poly.type
_entity_poly.pdbx_seq_one_letter_code
_entity_poly.pdbx_strand_id
1 'polypeptide(L)'
;ATAAIDISDGLLQDLSHILTQSDVGARVNLEALPISPELGTKLPKEKCEELALAGGEDFELCFTLPSFWRQHLQDFSSQHNLPITRIGSIEASPGLNLLRAGQNVTLPTKLGWQHF
;
A
#
# COMPACT_ATOMS: atom_id res chain seq x y z
N ALA A 1 -3.38 -12.66 9.10
CA ALA A 1 -2.44 -11.55 8.86
C ALA A 1 -1.38 -11.56 9.96
N THR A 2 -0.16 -11.10 9.68
CA THR A 2 0.89 -10.93 10.70
C THR A 2 0.86 -9.54 11.35
N ALA A 3 0.42 -8.53 10.61
CA ALA A 3 0.03 -7.20 11.10
C ALA A 3 -1.04 -6.64 10.16
N ALA A 4 -1.87 -5.72 10.66
CA ALA A 4 -2.90 -5.04 9.86
C ALA A 4 -3.20 -3.66 10.45
N ILE A 5 -3.62 -2.73 9.59
CA ILE A 5 -4.08 -1.39 9.93
C ILE A 5 -5.13 -0.95 8.89
N ASP A 6 -6.11 -0.15 9.30
CA ASP A 6 -6.98 0.56 8.36
C ASP A 6 -6.24 1.77 7.74
N ILE A 7 -6.61 2.13 6.52
CA ILE A 7 -6.06 3.28 5.81
C ILE A 7 -7.00 4.46 6.00
N SER A 8 -6.64 5.38 6.88
CA SER A 8 -7.40 6.62 7.14
C SER A 8 -6.63 7.87 6.75
N ASP A 9 -5.32 7.89 7.00
CA ASP A 9 -4.48 9.07 6.76
C ASP A 9 -3.71 8.98 5.44
N GLY A 10 -3.70 7.80 4.83
CA GLY A 10 -3.03 7.50 3.57
C GLY A 10 -2.09 6.32 3.70
N LEU A 11 -1.97 5.53 2.64
CA LEU A 11 -1.24 4.26 2.65
C LEU A 11 0.18 4.39 3.20
N LEU A 12 0.95 5.43 2.82
CA LEU A 12 2.33 5.56 3.27
C LEU A 12 2.42 5.89 4.77
N GLN A 13 1.52 6.74 5.27
CA GLN A 13 1.45 7.08 6.69
C GLN A 13 1.03 5.86 7.51
N ASP A 14 -0.06 5.19 7.15
CA ASP A 14 -0.58 4.07 7.93
C ASP A 14 0.32 2.83 7.85
N LEU A 15 0.91 2.55 6.68
CA LEU A 15 1.93 1.51 6.57
C LEU A 15 3.15 1.84 7.44
N SER A 16 3.57 3.11 7.53
CA SER A 16 4.71 3.49 8.38
C SER A 16 4.49 3.14 9.85
N HIS A 17 3.25 3.19 10.35
CA HIS A 17 2.91 2.73 11.69
C HIS A 17 3.21 1.24 11.88
N ILE A 18 2.84 0.38 10.91
CA ILE A 18 3.19 -1.05 10.94
C ILE A 18 4.71 -1.23 10.97
N LEU A 19 5.43 -0.53 10.09
CA LEU A 19 6.88 -0.67 9.93
C LEU A 19 7.62 -0.27 11.21
N THR A 20 7.26 0.88 11.80
CA THR A 20 7.88 1.37 13.04
C THR A 20 7.59 0.45 14.23
N GLN A 21 6.34 0.00 14.40
CA GLN A 21 5.97 -0.88 15.53
C GLN A 21 6.57 -2.29 15.40
N SER A 22 6.91 -2.71 14.19
CA SER A 22 7.46 -4.04 13.92
C SER A 22 8.98 -4.06 13.73
N ASP A 23 9.65 -2.91 13.74
CA ASP A 23 11.09 -2.74 13.45
C ASP A 23 11.54 -3.37 12.11
N VAL A 24 10.78 -3.09 11.05
CA VAL A 24 11.00 -3.61 9.69
C VAL A 24 10.84 -2.51 8.65
N GLY A 25 11.19 -2.81 7.40
CA GLY A 25 10.93 -1.93 6.26
C GLY A 25 9.95 -2.52 5.24
N ALA A 26 9.73 -1.80 4.15
CA ALA A 26 8.94 -2.29 3.02
C ALA A 26 9.40 -1.71 1.68
N ARG A 27 9.12 -2.47 0.62
CA ARG A 27 9.10 -1.98 -0.76
C ARG A 27 7.68 -2.04 -1.30
N VAL A 28 7.19 -0.91 -1.81
CA VAL A 28 5.88 -0.78 -2.47
C VAL A 28 6.10 -0.55 -3.96
N ASN A 29 5.44 -1.34 -4.80
CA ASN A 29 5.52 -1.24 -6.25
C ASN A 29 4.38 -0.34 -6.77
N LEU A 30 4.73 0.79 -7.39
CA LEU A 30 3.74 1.78 -7.82
C LEU A 30 2.78 1.21 -8.87
N GLU A 31 3.28 0.37 -9.77
CA GLU A 31 2.47 -0.29 -10.79
C GLU A 31 1.50 -1.34 -10.23
N ALA A 32 1.64 -1.71 -8.95
CA ALA A 32 0.74 -2.66 -8.29
C ALA A 32 -0.34 -1.98 -7.43
N LEU A 33 -0.33 -0.64 -7.30
CA LEU A 33 -1.34 0.06 -6.52
C LEU A 33 -2.73 -0.16 -7.14
N PRO A 34 -3.74 -0.55 -6.35
CA PRO A 34 -5.10 -0.63 -6.85
C PRO A 34 -5.64 0.80 -7.07
N ILE A 35 -5.90 1.14 -8.32
CA ILE A 35 -6.50 2.42 -8.72
C ILE A 35 -7.89 2.14 -9.28
N SER A 36 -8.91 2.84 -8.77
CA SER A 36 -10.27 2.67 -9.27
C SER A 36 -10.38 3.15 -10.73
N PRO A 37 -11.22 2.50 -11.57
CA PRO A 37 -11.45 2.95 -12.94
C PRO A 37 -11.91 4.40 -13.03
N GLU A 38 -12.73 4.85 -12.06
CA GLU A 38 -13.25 6.21 -11.98
C GLU A 38 -12.13 7.23 -11.78
N LEU A 39 -11.12 6.92 -10.96
CA LEU A 39 -9.98 7.78 -10.74
C LEU A 39 -9.04 7.75 -11.95
N GLY A 40 -8.74 6.55 -12.44
CA GLY A 40 -7.83 6.31 -13.56
C GLY A 40 -8.28 6.91 -14.89
N THR A 41 -9.59 7.13 -15.07
CA THR A 41 -10.15 7.79 -16.28
C THR A 41 -10.19 9.31 -16.18
N LYS A 42 -10.12 9.88 -14.97
CA LYS A 42 -10.29 11.31 -14.72
C LYS A 42 -8.99 12.07 -14.54
N LEU A 43 -7.92 11.40 -14.08
CA LEU A 43 -6.67 12.05 -13.72
C LEU A 43 -5.47 11.39 -14.41
N PRO A 44 -4.36 12.14 -14.60
CA PRO A 44 -3.09 11.55 -15.00
C PRO A 44 -2.62 10.48 -14.02
N LYS A 45 -1.90 9.48 -14.52
CA LYS A 45 -1.43 8.33 -13.73
C LYS A 45 -0.71 8.75 -12.45
N GLU A 46 0.20 9.71 -12.55
CA GLU A 46 1.00 10.21 -11.44
C GLU A 46 0.13 10.81 -10.33
N LYS A 47 -0.98 11.47 -10.71
CA LYS A 47 -1.90 12.04 -9.73
C LYS A 47 -2.75 10.96 -9.06
N CYS A 48 -3.15 9.93 -9.79
CA CYS A 48 -3.82 8.77 -9.20
C CYS A 48 -2.92 8.07 -8.18
N GLU A 49 -1.64 7.87 -8.51
CA GLU A 49 -0.66 7.25 -7.59
C GLU A 49 -0.43 8.13 -6.36
N GLU A 50 -0.29 9.45 -6.51
CA GLU A 50 -0.17 10.37 -5.36
C GLU A 50 -1.35 10.24 -4.40
N LEU A 51 -2.58 10.20 -4.92
CA LEU A 51 -3.80 10.03 -4.12
C LEU A 51 -3.86 8.66 -3.45
N ALA A 52 -3.52 7.58 -4.14
CA ALA A 52 -3.49 6.25 -3.55
C ALA A 52 -2.41 6.09 -2.46
N LEU A 53 -1.34 6.87 -2.52
CA LEU A 53 -0.24 6.83 -1.56
C LEU A 53 -0.50 7.68 -0.31
N ALA A 54 -1.10 8.86 -0.48
CA ALA A 54 -1.14 9.91 0.55
C ALA A 54 -2.47 10.68 0.65
N GLY A 55 -3.51 10.24 -0.07
CA GLY A 55 -4.83 10.89 -0.09
C GLY A 55 -5.59 10.71 1.22
N GLY A 56 -5.66 9.48 1.72
CA GLY A 56 -6.43 9.15 2.93
C GLY A 56 -7.93 9.01 2.68
N GLU A 57 -8.68 8.80 3.76
CA GLU A 57 -10.15 8.57 3.78
C GLU A 57 -10.63 7.38 2.93
N ASP A 58 -9.74 6.43 2.63
CA ASP A 58 -10.06 5.22 1.85
C ASP A 58 -10.83 4.18 2.69
N PHE A 59 -10.52 4.08 3.99
CA PHE A 59 -11.05 3.07 4.92
C PHE A 59 -10.86 1.61 4.47
N GLU A 60 -9.83 1.38 3.65
CA GLU A 60 -9.38 0.06 3.22
C GLU A 60 -8.45 -0.60 4.26
N LEU A 61 -8.22 -1.90 4.15
CA LEU A 61 -7.28 -2.62 5.04
C LEU A 61 -5.91 -2.82 4.39
N CYS A 62 -4.86 -2.30 5.05
CA CYS A 62 -3.47 -2.62 4.77
C CYS A 62 -2.97 -3.73 5.71
N PHE A 63 -2.43 -4.82 5.18
CA PHE A 63 -1.97 -5.92 6.02
C PHE A 63 -0.79 -6.69 5.41
N THR A 64 -0.07 -7.42 6.28
CA THR A 64 1.08 -8.24 5.91
C THR A 64 0.78 -9.73 6.08
N LEU A 65 1.43 -10.54 5.25
CA LEU A 65 1.35 -12.00 5.32
C LEU A 65 2.62 -12.68 4.77
N PRO A 66 2.97 -13.87 5.29
CA PRO A 66 4.00 -14.70 4.71
C PRO A 66 3.65 -15.16 3.28
N SER A 67 4.64 -15.19 2.39
CA SER A 67 4.44 -15.48 0.96
C SER A 67 3.78 -16.82 0.64
N PHE A 68 3.88 -17.82 1.53
CA PHE A 68 3.25 -19.13 1.35
C PHE A 68 1.71 -19.09 1.47
N TRP A 69 1.13 -18.02 2.02
CA TRP A 69 -0.34 -17.83 2.08
C TRP A 69 -0.95 -17.28 0.79
N ARG A 70 -0.15 -16.94 -0.23
CA ARG A 70 -0.61 -16.27 -1.46
C ARG A 70 -1.76 -16.99 -2.16
N GLN A 71 -1.66 -18.32 -2.32
CA GLN A 71 -2.69 -19.08 -3.03
C GLN A 71 -4.02 -19.03 -2.28
N HIS A 72 -3.99 -19.29 -0.97
CA HIS A 72 -5.17 -19.23 -0.13
C HIS A 72 -5.87 -17.86 -0.16
N LEU A 73 -5.09 -16.78 -0.26
CA LEU A 73 -5.62 -15.43 -0.39
C LEU A 73 -6.28 -15.16 -1.74
N GLN A 74 -5.74 -15.72 -2.83
CA GLN A 74 -6.38 -15.63 -4.15
C GLN A 74 -7.69 -16.40 -4.18
N ASP A 75 -7.72 -17.60 -3.57
CA ASP A 75 -8.91 -18.42 -3.46
C ASP A 75 -9.98 -17.69 -2.62
N PHE A 76 -9.59 -17.14 -1.46
CA PHE A 76 -10.46 -16.35 -0.59
C PHE A 76 -11.01 -15.11 -1.30
N SER A 77 -10.16 -14.33 -1.96
CA SER A 77 -10.55 -13.14 -2.73
C SER A 77 -11.61 -13.48 -3.78
N SER A 78 -11.41 -14.58 -4.51
CA SER A 78 -12.33 -15.07 -5.54
C SER A 78 -13.66 -15.56 -4.96
N GLN A 79 -13.61 -16.37 -3.89
CA GLN A 79 -14.80 -16.93 -3.25
C GLN A 79 -15.71 -15.85 -2.65
N HIS A 80 -15.12 -14.78 -2.12
CA HIS A 80 -15.85 -13.72 -1.42
C HIS A 80 -16.08 -12.46 -2.27
N ASN A 81 -15.63 -12.46 -3.54
CA ASN A 81 -15.66 -11.28 -4.40
C ASN A 81 -15.08 -10.03 -3.71
N LEU A 82 -13.96 -10.24 -3.00
CA LEU A 82 -13.27 -9.20 -2.24
C LEU A 82 -11.90 -8.96 -2.90
N PRO A 83 -11.69 -7.88 -3.66
CA PRO A 83 -10.42 -7.61 -4.30
C PRO A 83 -9.30 -7.48 -3.27
N ILE A 84 -8.24 -8.27 -3.42
CA ILE A 84 -7.06 -8.18 -2.56
C ILE A 84 -5.83 -8.05 -3.46
N THR A 85 -5.12 -6.92 -3.31
CA THR A 85 -4.01 -6.58 -4.20
C THR A 85 -2.69 -6.61 -3.45
N ARG A 86 -1.75 -7.42 -3.92
CA ARG A 86 -0.38 -7.41 -3.39
C ARG A 86 0.39 -6.23 -3.97
N ILE A 87 0.62 -5.21 -3.16
CA ILE A 87 1.33 -3.99 -3.57
C ILE A 87 2.85 -4.03 -3.31
N GLY A 88 3.37 -5.01 -2.56
CA GLY A 88 4.76 -4.94 -2.11
C GLY A 88 5.28 -6.15 -1.34
N SER A 89 6.30 -5.91 -0.53
CA SER A 89 6.90 -6.87 0.41
C SER A 89 7.56 -6.16 1.60
N ILE A 90 7.53 -6.80 2.78
CA ILE A 90 8.28 -6.39 3.97
C ILE A 90 9.77 -6.75 3.81
N GLU A 91 10.63 -5.91 4.37
CA GLU A 91 12.08 -6.06 4.41
C GLU A 91 12.60 -6.13 5.85
N ALA A 92 13.70 -6.85 6.07
CA ALA A 92 14.31 -6.92 7.40
C ALA A 92 14.93 -5.59 7.86
N SER A 93 15.41 -4.76 6.93
CA SER A 93 15.99 -3.46 7.24
C SER A 93 14.90 -2.38 7.32
N PRO A 94 14.91 -1.51 8.34
CA PRO A 94 13.95 -0.40 8.45
C PRO A 94 13.98 0.54 7.24
N GLY A 95 12.82 1.10 6.92
CA GLY A 95 12.65 2.09 5.85
C GLY A 95 11.49 1.77 4.90
N LEU A 96 11.04 2.76 4.15
CA LEU A 96 9.96 2.63 3.18
C LEU A 96 10.46 3.06 1.81
N ASN A 97 10.44 2.14 0.84
CA ASN A 97 10.90 2.39 -0.52
C ASN A 97 9.75 2.25 -1.51
N LEU A 98 9.67 3.20 -2.44
CA LEU A 98 8.80 3.11 -3.60
C LEU A 98 9.59 2.56 -4.78
N LEU A 99 9.00 1.64 -5.52
CA LEU A 99 9.56 1.06 -6.73
C LEU A 99 8.74 1.47 -7.95
N ARG A 100 9.43 1.86 -9.01
CA ARG A 100 8.90 1.96 -10.37
C ARG A 100 9.81 1.19 -11.31
N ALA A 101 9.26 0.27 -12.08
CA ALA A 101 10.01 -0.62 -12.96
C ALA A 101 11.19 -1.33 -12.24
N GLY A 102 11.01 -1.65 -10.95
CA GLY A 102 12.03 -2.27 -10.11
C GLY A 102 13.13 -1.34 -9.59
N GLN A 103 13.06 -0.04 -9.85
CA GLN A 103 14.01 0.96 -9.38
C GLN A 103 13.42 1.82 -8.27
N ASN A 104 14.24 2.20 -7.29
CA ASN A 104 13.82 3.11 -6.23
C ASN A 104 13.45 4.48 -6.80
N VAL A 105 12.33 5.02 -6.34
CA VAL A 105 11.92 6.40 -6.60
C VAL A 105 11.77 7.16 -5.28
N THR A 106 11.89 8.47 -5.36
CA THR A 106 11.77 9.35 -4.19
C THR A 106 10.37 9.26 -3.60
N LEU A 107 10.31 9.19 -2.26
CA LEU A 107 9.05 9.34 -1.53
C LEU A 107 8.45 10.74 -1.75
N PRO A 108 7.13 10.87 -1.79
CA PRO A 108 6.50 12.19 -1.77
C PRO A 108 6.82 12.93 -0.47
N THR A 109 6.83 14.26 -0.52
CA THR A 109 7.09 15.11 0.66
C THR A 109 6.03 14.94 1.75
N LYS A 110 4.79 14.59 1.37
CA LYS A 110 3.71 14.24 2.28
C LYS A 110 3.43 12.75 2.17
N LEU A 111 3.43 12.05 3.31
CA LEU A 111 3.10 10.63 3.39
C LEU A 111 1.61 10.38 3.68
N GLY A 112 0.90 11.41 4.13
CA GLY A 112 -0.51 11.34 4.48
C GLY A 112 -1.01 12.65 5.09
N TRP A 113 -2.18 12.60 5.70
CA TRP A 113 -2.82 13.73 6.36
C TRP A 113 -2.22 14.03 7.75
N GLN A 114 -2.06 15.31 8.07
CA GLN A 114 -1.66 15.79 9.40
C GLN A 114 -2.58 16.95 9.79
N HIS A 115 -3.12 16.90 11.01
CA HIS A 115 -4.11 17.87 11.48
C HIS A 115 -3.53 19.27 11.78
N PHE A 116 -2.24 19.40 12.06
CA PHE A 116 -1.60 20.63 12.55
C PHE A 116 -0.21 20.82 11.96
#